data_AF-A0A392NJH1-F1
#
_entry.id   AF-A0A392NJH1-F1
#
_cell.length_a   1.000
_cell.length_b   1.000
_cell.length_c   1.000
_cell.angle_alpha   90.00
_cell.angle_beta   90.00
_cell.angle_gamma   90.00
#
_symmetry.space_group_name_H-M   'P 1'
#
loop_
_entity.id
_entity.type
_entity.pdbx_description
1 polymer ?
#
loop_
_entity_poly.entity_id
_entity_poly.type
_entity_poly.pdbx_seq_one_letter_code
_entity_poly.pdbx_strand_id
1 'polypeptide(L)'
;MSTYDKRLSYKHLHKCDMKYVLLEMDRILRPGGHAIIRESSYFADAIVTIAKGMRWICHKENTEYGVEKEKIVVCQKKLWQPSNSGSR
;
A
#
# COMPACT_ATOMS: atom_id res chain seq x y z
N MET A 1 49.95 9.12 -0.27
CA MET A 1 49.33 7.81 -0.57
C MET A 1 48.88 7.21 0.76
N SER A 2 47.61 7.05 1.12
CA SER A 2 46.36 7.01 0.37
C SER A 2 45.22 7.42 1.33
N THR A 3 44.36 8.33 0.90
CA THR A 3 43.10 8.69 1.57
C THR A 3 42.12 7.53 1.40
N TYR A 4 41.76 6.86 2.50
CA TYR A 4 40.66 5.89 2.50
C TYR A 4 39.33 6.62 2.57
N ASP A 5 38.90 7.18 1.44
CA ASP A 5 37.48 7.32 1.14
C ASP A 5 36.93 5.90 0.90
N LYS A 6 36.15 5.41 1.87
CA LYS A 6 35.25 4.30 1.65
C LYS A 6 33.86 4.70 2.12
N ARG A 7 33.15 5.30 1.18
CA ARG A 7 31.79 4.90 0.78
C ARG A 7 30.79 4.98 1.92
N LEU A 8 30.07 6.11 1.92
CA LEU A 8 28.63 6.20 2.18
C LEU A 8 27.99 4.81 2.24
N SER A 9 27.85 4.29 3.45
CA SER A 9 27.04 3.12 3.71
C SER A 9 25.59 3.60 3.60
N TYR A 10 25.03 3.59 2.39
CA TYR A 10 23.60 3.77 2.11
C TYR A 10 22.73 2.66 2.75
N LYS A 11 23.27 1.92 3.74
CA LYS A 11 22.73 0.73 4.39
C LYS A 11 21.60 1.05 5.37
N HIS A 12 21.12 2.30 5.36
CA HIS A 12 19.99 2.78 6.16
C HIS A 12 19.15 3.84 5.44
N LEU A 13 19.18 3.92 4.11
CA LEU A 13 18.16 4.69 3.40
C LEU A 13 16.89 3.83 3.28
N HIS A 14 16.03 4.00 4.28
CA HIS A 14 14.61 3.63 4.25
C HIS A 14 14.32 2.13 4.27
N LYS A 15 14.32 1.53 5.46
CA LYS A 15 13.40 0.41 5.72
C LYS A 15 12.00 0.93 5.42
N CYS A 16 11.46 0.60 4.26
CA CYS A 16 10.18 1.12 3.82
C CYS A 16 9.08 0.35 4.54
N ASP A 17 8.58 0.91 5.63
CA ASP A 17 7.39 0.38 6.30
C ASP A 17 6.21 0.50 5.32
N MET A 18 5.45 -0.58 5.17
CA MET A 18 4.32 -0.70 4.25
C MET A 18 3.34 0.47 4.40
N LYS A 19 3.17 1.01 5.62
CA LYS A 19 2.32 2.18 5.85
C LYS A 19 2.75 3.41 5.06
N TYR A 20 4.06 3.66 4.93
CA TYR A 20 4.56 4.82 4.19
C TYR A 20 4.44 4.62 2.68
N VAL A 21 4.63 3.39 2.19
CA VAL A 21 4.37 3.05 0.78
C VAL A 21 2.91 3.33 0.45
N LEU A 22 1.99 2.82 1.27
CA LEU A 22 0.55 3.00 1.08
C LEU A 22 0.13 4.47 1.10
N LEU A 23 0.75 5.30 1.94
CA LEU A 23 0.52 6.75 1.95
C LEU A 23 0.99 7.43 0.65
N GLU A 24 2.18 7.08 0.15
CA GLU A 24 2.65 7.64 -1.12
C GLU A 24 1.80 7.15 -2.31
N MET A 25 1.33 5.90 -2.27
CA MET A 25 0.34 5.40 -3.24
C MET A 25 -0.98 6.20 -3.16
N ASP A 26 -1.46 6.56 -1.98
CA ASP A 26 -2.65 7.39 -1.81
C ASP A 26 -2.51 8.79 -2.42
N ARG A 27 -1.33 9.40 -2.30
CA ARG A 27 -1.07 10.71 -2.92
C ARG A 27 -1.09 10.65 -4.46
N ILE A 28 -0.69 9.52 -5.03
CA ILE A 28 -0.66 9.30 -6.49
C ILE A 28 -2.04 8.91 -7.03
N LEU A 29 -2.78 8.08 -6.30
CA LEU A 29 -4.01 7.48 -6.78
C LEU A 29 -5.14 8.52 -6.85
N ARG A 30 -5.72 8.69 -8.05
CA ARG A 30 -6.91 9.53 -8.25
C ARG A 30 -8.16 8.88 -7.64
N PRO A 31 -9.17 9.67 -7.22
CA PRO A 31 -10.48 9.12 -6.86
C PRO A 31 -11.05 8.18 -7.94
N GLY A 32 -11.59 7.04 -7.52
CA GLY A 32 -12.07 5.97 -8.40
C GLY A 32 -10.97 5.06 -8.97
N GLY A 33 -9.69 5.43 -8.81
CA GLY A 33 -8.55 4.63 -9.22
C GLY A 33 -8.38 3.36 -8.40
N HIS A 34 -7.67 2.39 -8.98
CA HIS A 34 -7.41 1.09 -8.37
C HIS A 34 -5.91 0.90 -8.10
N ALA A 35 -5.60 0.28 -6.96
CA ALA A 35 -4.29 -0.24 -6.62
C ALA A 35 -4.37 -1.77 -6.54
N ILE A 36 -3.42 -2.44 -7.19
CA ILE A 36 -3.25 -3.89 -7.12
C ILE A 36 -1.92 -4.15 -6.45
N ILE A 37 -1.95 -4.84 -5.31
CA ILE A 37 -0.78 -5.09 -4.47
C ILE A 37 -0.65 -6.60 -4.32
N ARG A 38 0.49 -7.14 -4.75
CA ARG A 38 0.83 -8.55 -4.53
C ARG A 38 1.87 -8.62 -3.44
N GLU A 39 1.55 -9.33 -2.36
CA GLU A 39 2.44 -9.43 -1.21
C GLU A 39 2.24 -10.75 -0.45
N SER A 40 3.14 -11.07 0.49
CA SER A 40 2.98 -12.24 1.34
C SER A 40 1.63 -12.23 2.07
N SER A 41 1.02 -13.40 2.18
CA SER A 41 -0.24 -13.59 2.92
C SER A 41 -0.17 -13.08 4.35
N TYR A 42 1.02 -13.12 4.97
CA TYR A 42 1.28 -12.59 6.30
C TYR A 42 1.00 -11.08 6.41
N PHE A 43 1.29 -10.29 5.37
CA PHE A 43 1.10 -8.84 5.37
C PHE A 43 -0.22 -8.39 4.74
N ALA A 44 -0.92 -9.27 4.03
CA ALA A 44 -2.15 -8.93 3.30
C ALA A 44 -3.22 -8.31 4.21
N ASP A 45 -3.39 -8.83 5.43
CA ASP A 45 -4.36 -8.28 6.39
C ASP A 45 -3.96 -6.90 6.93
N ALA A 46 -2.66 -6.68 7.15
CA ALA A 46 -2.15 -5.37 7.56
C ALA A 46 -2.36 -4.32 6.47
N ILE A 47 -2.08 -4.68 5.21
CA ILE A 47 -2.30 -3.81 4.04
C ILE A 47 -3.79 -3.42 3.94
N VAL A 48 -4.69 -4.40 4.03
CA VAL A 48 -6.14 -4.16 3.96
C VAL A 48 -6.60 -3.26 5.12
N THR A 49 -6.07 -3.46 6.32
CA THR A 49 -6.42 -2.67 7.50
C THR A 49 -6.02 -1.21 7.31
N ILE A 50 -4.79 -0.95 6.87
CA ILE A 50 -4.30 0.41 6.61
C ILE A 50 -5.10 1.06 5.47
N ALA A 51 -5.30 0.36 4.35
CA ALA A 51 -6.03 0.87 3.21
C ALA A 51 -7.50 1.22 3.52
N LYS A 52 -8.17 0.40 4.34
CA LYS A 52 -9.51 0.71 4.86
C LYS A 52 -9.50 1.98 5.72
N GLY A 53 -8.46 2.18 6.54
CA GLY A 53 -8.24 3.43 7.28
C GLY A 53 -8.13 4.67 6.38
N MET A 54 -7.56 4.50 5.19
CA MET A 54 -7.50 5.53 4.14
C MET A 54 -8.79 5.63 3.30
N ARG A 55 -9.88 4.95 3.70
CA ARG A 55 -11.18 4.90 3.02
C ARG A 55 -11.16 4.22 1.65
N TRP A 56 -10.20 3.34 1.41
CA TRP A 56 -10.20 2.49 0.22
C TRP A 56 -11.14 1.29 0.42
N ILE A 57 -11.75 0.81 -0.66
CA ILE A 57 -12.51 -0.45 -0.69
C ILE A 57 -11.56 -1.54 -1.15
N CYS A 58 -11.28 -2.53 -0.30
CA CYS A 58 -10.32 -3.58 -0.62
C CYS A 58 -10.91 -4.97 -0.51
N HIS A 59 -10.51 -5.86 -1.40
CA HIS A 59 -10.74 -7.31 -1.34
C HIS A 59 -9.43 -8.06 -1.59
N LYS A 60 -9.34 -9.28 -1.08
CA LYS A 60 -8.17 -10.15 -1.20
C LYS A 60 -8.53 -11.33 -2.09
N GLU A 61 -7.68 -11.60 -3.06
CA GLU A 61 -7.80 -12.73 -3.97
C GLU A 61 -6.62 -13.68 -3.80
N ASN A 62 -6.88 -14.96 -4.03
CA ASN A 62 -5.84 -15.98 -4.08
C ASN A 62 -5.08 -15.90 -5.41
N THR A 63 -3.81 -16.29 -5.39
CA THR A 63 -3.06 -16.48 -6.63
C THR A 63 -3.50 -17.77 -7.34
N GLU A 64 -3.44 -17.75 -8.66
CA GLU A 64 -3.81 -18.87 -9.54
C GLU A 64 -3.01 -20.17 -9.27
N TYR A 65 -1.81 -20.03 -8.69
CA TYR A 65 -0.95 -21.17 -8.34
C TYR A 65 -1.34 -21.88 -7.04
N GLY A 66 -2.37 -21.42 -6.31
CA GLY A 66 -2.84 -22.05 -5.07
C GLY A 66 -1.84 -21.98 -3.92
N VAL A 67 -0.72 -21.26 -4.09
CA VAL A 67 0.31 -21.11 -3.07
C VAL A 67 -0.16 -20.06 -2.07
N GLU A 68 -0.59 -20.48 -0.89
CA GLU A 68 -1.07 -19.59 0.19
C GLU A 68 -0.01 -18.60 0.72
N LYS A 69 1.22 -18.64 0.19
CA LYS A 69 2.33 -17.77 0.61
C LYS A 69 2.12 -16.31 0.20
N GLU A 70 1.35 -16.05 -0.85
CA GLU A 70 1.11 -14.72 -1.38
C GLU A 70 -0.38 -14.49 -1.68
N LYS A 71 -0.81 -13.23 -1.56
CA LYS A 71 -2.16 -12.78 -1.87
C LYS A 71 -2.11 -11.57 -2.78
N ILE A 72 -3.15 -11.41 -3.60
CA ILE A 72 -3.38 -10.20 -4.37
C ILE A 72 -4.44 -9.39 -3.61
N VAL A 73 -4.10 -8.16 -3.26
CA VAL A 73 -5.03 -7.19 -2.67
C VAL A 73 -5.40 -6.19 -3.75
N VAL A 74 -6.68 -6.10 -4.06
CA VAL A 74 -7.22 -5.10 -4.98
C VAL A 74 -7.98 -4.08 -4.17
N CYS A 75 -7.57 -2.82 -4.28
CA CYS A 75 -8.16 -1.69 -3.57
C CYS A 75 -8.63 -0.61 -4.53
N GLN A 76 -9.80 -0.03 -4.27
CA GLN A 76 -10.31 1.13 -4.98
C GLN A 76 -10.38 2.35 -4.05
N LYS A 77 -9.78 3.47 -4.47
CA LYS A 77 -9.85 4.72 -3.72
C LYS A 77 -11.22 5.38 -3.92
N LYS A 78 -11.96 5.60 -2.83
CA LYS A 78 -13.22 6.35 -2.89
C LYS A 78 -12.96 7.84 -3.11
N LEU A 79 -13.91 8.49 -3.78
CA LEU A 79 -13.99 9.94 -3.75
C LEU A 79 -14.34 10.39 -2.32
N TRP A 80 -13.62 11.38 -1.82
CA TRP A 80 -13.93 11.99 -0.54
C TRP A 80 -15.11 12.93 -0.71
N GLN A 81 -16.32 12.38 -0.57
CA GLN A 81 -17.52 13.20 -0.44
C GLN A 81 -17.84 13.36 1.05
N PRO A 82 -18.09 14.58 1.54
CA PRO A 82 -18.78 14.74 2.81
C PRO A 82 -20.15 14.05 2.70
N SER A 83 -20.60 13.40 3.77
CA SER A 83 -21.96 12.88 3.82
C SER A 83 -22.90 14.04 3.52
N ASN A 84 -23.68 13.96 2.43
CA ASN A 84 -24.71 14.95 2.17
C ASN A 84 -25.87 14.72 3.14
N SER A 85 -25.68 15.10 4.41
CA SER A 85 -26.73 15.20 5.41
C SER A 85 -27.44 16.54 5.25
N GLY A 86 -27.96 16.80 4.05
CA GLY A 86 -28.49 18.10 3.68
C GLY A 86 -29.10 18.14 2.30
N SER A 87 -30.20 17.43 2.09
CA SER A 87 -31.29 17.92 1.23
C SER A 87 -32.47 16.95 1.18
N ARG A 88 -33.61 17.47 1.67
CA ARG A 88 -35.01 17.00 1.62
C ARG A 88 -35.49 16.16 2.80
#